data_AF-A0A2S9FPE7-F1
#
_entry.id   AF-A0A2S9FPE7-F1
#
_cell.length_a   1.000
_cell.length_b   1.000
_cell.length_c   1.000
_cell.angle_alpha   90.00
_cell.angle_beta   90.00
_cell.angle_gamma   90.00
#
_symmetry.space_group_name_H-M   'P 1'
#
loop_
_entity.id
_entity.type
_entity.pdbx_description
1 polymer ?
#
loop_
_entity_poly.entity_id
_entity_poly.type
_entity_poly.pdbx_seq_one_letter_code
_entity_poly.pdbx_strand_id
1 'polypeptide(L)'
;TFLVHQSALPAIDSEIAERAPAWGTLSDKKLEHAIDVWIDRHDPNAVRRTRTAMRGRYFAVGDRNDDACGTASVHGRLSVTDAALVHQRLAIMIANPCPDDPRTMDQRRADAVG
;
A
#
# COMPACT_ATOMS: atom_id res chain seq x y z
N THR A 1 -6.00 -7.31 2.46
CA THR A 1 -6.06 -7.86 3.83
C THR A 1 -6.03 -6.73 4.81
N PHE A 2 -7.01 -6.64 5.71
CA PHE A 2 -7.04 -5.61 6.73
C PHE A 2 -5.87 -5.79 7.71
N LEU A 3 -5.24 -4.68 8.10
CA LEU A 3 -4.16 -4.68 9.08
C LEU A 3 -4.64 -5.17 10.45
N VAL A 4 -5.90 -4.91 10.79
CA VAL A 4 -6.58 -5.23 12.04
C VAL A 4 -7.75 -6.17 11.77
N HIS A 5 -8.07 -7.07 12.70
CA HIS A 5 -9.23 -7.95 12.62
C HIS A 5 -10.53 -7.13 12.63
N GLN A 6 -11.48 -7.45 11.76
CA GLN A 6 -12.69 -6.63 11.61
C GLN A 6 -13.49 -6.50 12.91
N SER A 7 -13.52 -7.54 13.75
CA SER A 7 -14.21 -7.49 15.04
C SER A 7 -13.58 -6.52 16.05
N ALA A 8 -12.31 -6.15 15.88
CA ALA A 8 -11.61 -5.21 16.77
C ALA A 8 -11.77 -3.75 16.34
N LEU A 9 -12.15 -3.49 15.08
CA LEU A 9 -12.25 -2.14 14.52
C LEU A 9 -13.20 -1.21 15.30
N PRO A 10 -14.43 -1.61 15.69
CA PRO A 10 -15.34 -0.69 16.38
C PRO A 10 -14.82 -0.25 17.76
N ALA A 11 -14.13 -1.14 18.47
CA ALA A 11 -13.56 -0.83 19.79
C ALA A 11 -12.36 0.11 19.67
N ILE A 12 -11.47 -0.15 18.71
CA ILE A 12 -10.33 0.72 18.41
C ILE A 12 -10.80 2.12 17.98
N ASP A 13 -11.78 2.19 17.09
CA ASP A 13 -12.32 3.47 16.59
C ASP A 13 -12.89 4.31 17.74
N SER A 14 -13.67 3.69 18.63
CA SER A 14 -14.24 4.37 19.81
C SER A 14 -13.15 4.93 20.73
N GLU A 15 -12.13 4.13 21.06
CA GLU A 15 -11.04 4.54 21.97
C GLU A 15 -10.14 5.62 21.36
N ILE A 16 -9.92 5.58 20.03
CA ILE A 16 -9.18 6.60 19.30
C ILE A 16 -10.00 7.90 19.24
N ALA A 17 -11.28 7.83 18.88
CA ALA A 17 -12.14 9.00 18.74
C ALA A 17 -12.26 9.78 20.05
N GLU A 18 -12.34 9.09 21.19
CA GLU A 18 -12.38 9.71 22.51
C GLU A 18 -11.10 10.50 22.85
N ARG A 19 -9.93 10.03 22.39
CA ARG A 19 -8.62 10.59 22.78
C ARG A 19 -7.98 11.52 21.74
N ALA A 20 -8.41 11.41 20.48
CA ALA A 20 -7.90 12.22 19.38
C ALA A 20 -7.87 13.74 19.69
N PRO A 21 -8.86 14.35 20.39
CA PRO A 21 -8.80 15.77 20.75
C PRO A 21 -7.57 16.16 21.59
N ALA A 22 -7.02 15.25 22.38
CA ALA A 22 -5.88 15.51 23.25
C ALA A 22 -4.52 15.39 22.54
N TRP A 23 -4.47 14.90 21.30
CA TRP A 23 -3.22 14.59 20.61
C TRP A 23 -2.64 15.73 19.76
N GLY A 24 -3.31 16.88 19.65
CA GLY A 24 -2.95 17.96 18.72
C GLY A 24 -1.54 18.57 18.86
N THR A 25 -0.77 18.21 19.90
CA THR A 25 0.63 18.64 20.11
C THR A 25 1.65 17.52 19.91
N LEU A 26 1.19 16.30 19.61
CA LEU A 26 2.08 15.17 19.37
C LEU A 26 2.78 15.32 18.01
N SER A 27 4.09 15.03 17.98
CA SER A 27 4.78 14.75 16.72
C SER A 27 4.20 13.50 16.07
N ASP A 28 4.31 13.35 14.75
CA ASP A 28 3.84 12.17 13.99
C ASP A 28 4.24 10.84 14.64
N LYS A 29 5.50 10.67 15.04
CA LYS A 29 5.97 9.44 15.72
C LYS A 29 5.25 9.15 17.05
N LYS A 30 4.89 10.20 17.79
CA LYS A 30 4.16 10.05 19.06
C LYS A 30 2.68 9.77 18.81
N LEU A 31 2.10 10.34 17.75
CA LEU A 31 0.74 10.04 17.31
C LEU A 31 0.63 8.59 16.83
N GLU A 32 1.55 8.14 15.98
CA GLU A 32 1.66 6.75 15.53
C GLU A 32 1.76 5.80 16.74
N HIS A 33 2.64 6.11 17.70
CA HIS A 33 2.78 5.30 18.90
C HIS A 33 1.49 5.29 19.75
N ALA A 34 0.80 6.42 19.88
CA ALA A 34 -0.46 6.49 20.61
C ALA A 34 -1.55 5.64 19.95
N ILE A 35 -1.62 5.61 18.62
CA ILE A 35 -2.53 4.75 17.86
C ILE A 35 -2.15 3.28 18.03
N ASP A 36 -0.85 2.94 17.92
CA ASP A 36 -0.34 1.58 18.07
C ASP A 36 -0.70 0.96 19.43
N VAL A 37 -0.73 1.76 20.51
CA VAL A 37 -1.15 1.30 21.85
C VAL A 37 -2.59 0.77 21.85
N TRP A 38 -3.51 1.45 21.15
CA TRP A 38 -4.91 1.03 21.09
C TRP A 38 -5.10 -0.14 20.13
N ILE A 39 -4.39 -0.15 19.01
CA ILE A 39 -4.38 -1.30 18.10
C ILE A 39 -3.87 -2.55 18.82
N ASP A 40 -2.75 -2.47 19.53
CA ASP A 40 -2.16 -3.62 20.25
C ASP A 40 -3.08 -4.13 21.36
N ARG A 41 -3.80 -3.23 22.06
CA ARG A 41 -4.78 -3.59 23.09
C ARG A 41 -5.92 -4.46 22.56
N HIS A 42 -6.44 -4.15 21.38
CA HIS A 42 -7.61 -4.83 20.81
C HIS A 42 -7.25 -5.91 19.77
N ASP A 43 -6.06 -5.84 19.18
CA ASP A 43 -5.51 -6.80 18.23
C ASP A 43 -3.97 -6.88 18.34
N PRO A 44 -3.44 -7.58 19.37
CA PRO A 44 -1.99 -7.67 19.62
C PRO A 44 -1.23 -8.39 18.50
N ASN A 45 -1.94 -9.09 17.63
CA ASN A 45 -1.36 -9.76 16.47
C ASN A 45 -1.28 -8.85 15.25
N ALA A 46 -1.93 -7.68 15.23
CA ALA A 46 -1.91 -6.75 14.10
C ALA A 46 -0.47 -6.34 13.75
N VAL A 47 0.32 -5.92 14.74
CA VAL A 47 1.72 -5.52 14.54
C VAL A 47 2.56 -6.68 13.99
N ARG A 48 2.33 -7.91 14.48
CA ARG A 48 3.03 -9.11 13.98
C ARG A 48 2.67 -9.41 12.54
N ARG A 49 1.38 -9.36 12.17
CA ARG A 49 0.91 -9.55 10.79
C ARG A 49 1.51 -8.50 9.85
N THR A 50 1.53 -7.23 10.25
CA THR A 50 2.13 -6.14 9.48
C THR A 50 3.63 -6.38 9.25
N ARG A 51 4.39 -6.70 10.30
CA ARG A 51 5.83 -6.99 10.18
C ARG A 51 6.11 -8.18 9.28
N THR A 52 5.35 -9.26 9.42
CA THR A 52 5.49 -10.46 8.57
C THR A 52 5.17 -10.13 7.11
N ALA A 53 4.08 -9.40 6.83
CA ALA A 53 3.73 -8.98 5.48
C ALA A 53 4.82 -8.09 4.86
N MET A 54 5.36 -7.14 5.64
CA MET A 54 6.44 -6.25 5.19
C MET A 54 7.76 -6.97 4.90
N ARG A 55 8.05 -8.05 5.63
CA ARG A 55 9.20 -8.93 5.34
C ARG A 55 9.00 -9.78 4.09
N GLY A 56 7.75 -10.10 3.75
CA GLY A 56 7.39 -10.85 2.54
C GLY A 56 7.25 -9.99 1.27
N ARG A 57 7.73 -8.75 1.29
CA ARG A 57 7.80 -7.86 0.13
C ARG A 57 8.91 -8.30 -0.81
N TYR A 58 8.68 -8.17 -2.11
CA TYR A 58 9.64 -8.47 -3.16
C TYR A 58 9.18 -7.80 -4.46
N PHE A 59 10.11 -7.69 -5.41
CA PHE A 59 9.86 -7.20 -6.75
C PHE A 59 10.75 -8.00 -7.69
N ALA A 60 10.18 -8.56 -8.75
CA ALA A 60 10.91 -9.38 -9.72
C ALA A 60 10.46 -9.04 -11.13
N VAL A 61 11.40 -9.16 -12.05
CA VAL A 61 11.23 -9.03 -13.50
C VAL A 61 11.66 -10.37 -14.09
N GLY A 62 10.83 -10.96 -14.93
CA GLY A 62 10.93 -12.36 -15.34
C GLY A 62 9.94 -13.26 -14.61
N ASP A 63 10.07 -14.55 -14.88
CA ASP A 63 8.97 -15.49 -15.01
C ASP A 63 7.96 -15.55 -13.83
N ARG A 64 6.68 -15.29 -14.18
CA ARG A 64 5.50 -15.81 -13.48
C ARG A 64 4.38 -16.17 -14.47
N ASN A 65 4.34 -17.32 -15.12
CA ASN A 65 5.44 -18.09 -15.66
C ASN A 65 5.24 -18.09 -17.18
N ASP A 66 5.70 -17.05 -17.87
CA ASP A 66 5.29 -16.78 -19.23
C ASP A 66 6.43 -16.65 -20.23
N ASP A 67 6.31 -17.49 -21.26
CA ASP A 67 6.85 -17.23 -22.57
C ASP A 67 5.82 -16.44 -23.38
N ALA A 68 5.84 -15.13 -23.20
CA ALA A 68 5.31 -14.18 -24.18
C ALA A 68 6.51 -13.62 -24.98
N CYS A 69 6.68 -14.09 -26.22
CA CYS A 69 7.83 -13.77 -27.05
C CYS A 69 7.96 -12.24 -27.25
N GLY A 70 8.97 -11.63 -26.62
CA GLY A 70 9.23 -10.19 -26.67
C GLY A 70 8.80 -9.38 -25.44
N THR A 71 8.25 -10.01 -24.39
CA THR A 71 7.89 -9.34 -23.12
C THR A 71 8.38 -10.13 -21.91
N ALA A 72 8.50 -9.46 -20.75
CA ALA A 72 8.84 -10.11 -19.48
C ALA A 72 7.81 -9.74 -18.40
N SER A 73 7.38 -10.72 -17.62
CA SER A 73 6.55 -10.51 -16.44
C SER A 73 7.21 -9.56 -15.43
N VAL A 74 6.42 -8.72 -14.77
CA VAL A 74 6.84 -7.93 -13.59
C VAL A 74 5.88 -8.22 -12.45
N HIS A 75 6.42 -8.63 -11.29
CA HIS A 75 5.57 -9.07 -10.19
C HIS A 75 6.18 -8.85 -8.81
N GLY A 76 5.33 -8.61 -7.80
CA GLY A 76 5.83 -8.33 -6.47
C GLY A 76 4.76 -8.13 -5.40
N ARG A 77 5.24 -7.83 -4.20
CA ARG A 77 4.47 -7.24 -3.10
C ARG A 77 5.22 -6.04 -2.56
N LEU A 78 4.55 -4.89 -2.54
CA LEU A 78 5.07 -3.64 -2.00
C LEU A 78 4.37 -3.27 -0.69
N SER A 79 4.89 -2.27 0.03
CA SER A 79 4.10 -1.65 1.09
C SER A 79 2.91 -0.92 0.48
N VAL A 80 1.84 -0.69 1.26
CA VAL A 80 0.68 0.06 0.76
C VAL A 80 1.07 1.45 0.28
N THR A 81 1.96 2.12 1.02
CA THR A 81 2.48 3.44 0.67
C THR A 81 3.27 3.43 -0.63
N ASP A 82 4.19 2.48 -0.79
CA ASP A 82 5.00 2.39 -2.01
C ASP A 82 4.13 2.03 -3.22
N ALA A 83 3.14 1.13 -3.05
CA ALA A 83 2.21 0.75 -4.10
C ALA A 83 1.35 1.95 -4.54
N ALA A 84 0.86 2.75 -3.59
CA ALA A 84 0.10 3.97 -3.89
C ALA A 84 0.96 4.99 -4.65
N LEU A 85 2.22 5.16 -4.25
CA LEU A 85 3.14 6.06 -4.93
C LEU A 85 3.45 5.59 -6.36
N VAL A 86 3.71 4.30 -6.57
CA VAL A 86 3.92 3.73 -7.92
C VAL A 86 2.66 3.94 -8.77
N HIS A 87 1.49 3.65 -8.24
CA HIS A 87 0.22 3.86 -8.93
C HIS A 87 0.03 5.32 -9.35
N GLN A 88 0.26 6.25 -8.44
CA GLN A 88 0.16 7.68 -8.71
C GLN A 88 1.16 8.13 -9.78
N ARG A 89 2.42 7.68 -9.69
CA ARG A 89 3.46 8.02 -10.67
C ARG A 89 3.09 7.53 -12.07
N LEU A 90 2.64 6.28 -12.20
CA LEU A 90 2.17 5.74 -13.48
C LEU A 90 0.98 6.54 -14.03
N ALA A 91 0.02 6.90 -13.17
CA ALA A 91 -1.12 7.72 -13.58
C ALA A 91 -0.69 9.09 -14.12
N ILE A 92 0.28 9.74 -13.48
CA ILE A 92 0.83 11.02 -13.92
C ILE A 92 1.53 10.87 -15.28
N MET A 93 2.36 9.84 -15.45
CA MET A 93 3.13 9.61 -16.67
C MET A 93 2.24 9.37 -17.90
N ILE A 94 1.08 8.75 -17.71
CA ILE A 94 0.16 8.42 -18.81
C ILE A 94 -1.01 9.40 -18.96
N ALA A 95 -1.06 10.47 -18.16
CA ALA A 95 -2.23 11.36 -18.06
C ALA A 95 -2.54 12.11 -19.36
N ASN A 96 -1.50 12.47 -20.13
CA ASN A 96 -1.60 13.35 -21.28
C ASN A 96 -1.04 12.68 -22.54
N PRO A 97 -1.76 11.71 -23.13
CA PRO A 97 -1.38 11.12 -24.40
C PRO A 97 -1.62 12.10 -25.57
N CYS A 98 -0.99 11.82 -26.71
CA CYS A 98 -1.40 12.44 -27.97
C CYS A 98 -2.87 12.09 -28.28
N PRO A 99 -3.68 13.00 -28.85
CA PRO A 99 -5.08 12.71 -29.20
C PRO A 99 -5.28 11.44 -30.03
N ASP A 100 -4.33 11.16 -30.93
CA ASP A 100 -4.37 10.00 -31.83
C ASP A 100 -3.49 8.84 -31.35
N ASP A 101 -3.08 8.81 -30.07
CA ASP A 101 -2.26 7.72 -29.54
C ASP A 101 -3.05 6.40 -29.53
N PRO A 102 -2.67 5.42 -30.38
CA PRO A 102 -3.44 4.20 -30.56
C PRO A 102 -3.27 3.19 -29.42
N ARG A 103 -2.32 3.42 -28.50
CA ARG A 103 -2.01 2.48 -27.42
C ARG A 103 -3.13 2.40 -26.40
N THR A 104 -3.34 1.19 -25.88
CA THR A 104 -4.25 0.94 -24.75
C THR A 104 -3.68 1.51 -23.45
N MET A 105 -4.53 1.68 -22.44
CA MET A 105 -4.09 2.10 -21.11
C MET A 105 -3.06 1.15 -20.48
N ASP A 106 -3.18 -0.16 -20.73
CA ASP A 106 -2.24 -1.14 -20.20
C ASP A 106 -0.89 -1.10 -20.92
N GLN A 107 -0.89 -0.88 -22.25
CA GLN A 107 0.34 -0.63 -23.00
C GLN A 107 1.05 0.64 -22.53
N ARG A 108 0.31 1.74 -22.33
CA ARG A 108 0.88 2.99 -21.79
C ARG A 108 1.44 2.81 -20.39
N ARG A 109 0.80 2.02 -19.54
CA ARG A 109 1.33 1.69 -18.20
C ARG A 109 2.60 0.86 -18.31
N ALA A 110 2.66 -0.13 -19.21
CA ALA A 110 3.86 -0.91 -19.45
C ALA A 110 5.03 -0.02 -19.92
N ASP A 111 4.76 0.90 -20.85
CA ASP A 111 5.75 1.86 -21.37
C ASP A 111 6.21 2.85 -20.30
N ALA A 112 5.36 3.21 -19.32
CA ALA A 112 5.68 4.17 -18.26
C ALA A 112 6.51 3.58 -17.11
N VAL A 113 6.69 2.26 -17.05
CA VAL A 113 7.53 1.62 -16.02
C VAL A 113 9.03 1.78 -16.32
N GLY A 114 9.41 1.96 -17.59
CA GLY A 114 10.78 2.04 -18.08
C GLY A 114 11.33 3.47 -18.20
#